data_AF-A0A554MZI8-F1
#
_entry.id   AF-A0A554MZI8-F1
#
_cell.length_a   1.000
_cell.length_b   1.000
_cell.length_c   1.000
_cell.angle_alpha   90.00
_cell.angle_beta   90.00
_cell.angle_gamma   90.00
#
_symmetry.space_group_name_H-M   'P 1'
#
loop_
_entity.id
_entity.type
_entity.pdbx_description
1 polymer ?
#
loop_
_entity_poly.entity_id
_entity_poly.type
_entity_poly.pdbx_seq_one_letter_code
_entity_poly.pdbx_strand_id
1 'polypeptide(L)'
;MGWLRRHLLHDGRYDERDRRDQLRRYVVRGDRLVAFLTEHGDPHVVPVQERVDHARGLLQHGWDRDDLLTVAAPVRAPWPSGKGRDAGAPAPEYADRADGLIEDLNAVALELRAVAEV
;
A
#
# COMPACT_ATOMS: atom_id res chain seq x y z
N MET A 1 -13.61 3.45 -9.47
CA MET A 1 -14.88 2.91 -8.92
C MET A 1 -15.43 1.65 -9.63
N GLY A 2 -14.74 1.05 -10.62
CA GLY A 2 -15.30 -0.07 -11.40
C GLY A 2 -14.98 -1.50 -10.92
N TRP A 3 -14.00 -1.70 -10.03
CA TRP A 3 -13.54 -3.05 -9.65
C TRP A 3 -14.32 -3.65 -8.46
N LEU A 4 -14.73 -2.84 -7.49
CA LEU A 4 -15.57 -3.27 -6.35
C LEU A 4 -16.87 -3.99 -6.76
N ARG A 5 -17.42 -3.65 -7.94
CA ARG A 5 -18.69 -4.21 -8.42
C ARG A 5 -18.56 -5.57 -9.09
N ARG A 6 -17.36 -5.96 -9.53
CA ARG A 6 -17.17 -7.18 -10.35
C ARG A 6 -16.88 -8.43 -9.51
N HIS A 7 -16.49 -8.31 -8.24
CA HIS A 7 -16.21 -9.46 -7.35
C HIS A 7 -17.33 -9.76 -6.35
N LEU A 8 -18.36 -8.91 -6.26
CA LEU A 8 -19.58 -9.20 -5.49
C LEU A 8 -20.46 -10.34 -6.07
N LEU A 9 -20.06 -10.98 -7.16
CA LEU A 9 -20.89 -11.94 -7.91
C LEU A 9 -20.83 -13.38 -7.39
N HIS A 10 -19.97 -13.68 -6.40
CA HIS A 10 -20.01 -14.97 -5.68
C HIS A 10 -20.28 -14.71 -4.20
N ASP A 11 -21.54 -14.90 -3.78
CA ASP A 11 -22.01 -15.02 -2.39
C ASP A 11 -21.68 -13.91 -1.37
N GLY A 12 -21.26 -12.72 -1.82
CA GLY A 12 -21.10 -11.56 -0.94
C GLY A 12 -20.01 -11.70 0.13
N ARG A 13 -19.16 -12.73 0.05
CA ARG A 13 -17.96 -12.87 0.87
C ARG A 13 -16.75 -12.82 -0.05
N TYR A 14 -15.84 -11.90 0.20
CA TYR A 14 -14.52 -11.99 -0.41
C TYR A 14 -13.91 -13.34 0.00
N ASP A 15 -13.46 -14.12 -0.97
CA ASP A 15 -12.84 -15.42 -0.71
C ASP A 15 -11.34 -15.25 -0.44
N GLU A 16 -10.68 -16.27 0.09
CA GLU A 16 -9.23 -16.31 0.33
C GLU A 16 -8.43 -15.87 -0.91
N ARG A 17 -8.92 -16.20 -2.11
CA ARG A 17 -8.34 -15.79 -3.39
C ARG A 17 -8.31 -14.27 -3.56
N ASP A 18 -9.38 -13.57 -3.23
CA ASP A 18 -9.45 -12.11 -3.36
C ASP A 18 -8.50 -11.42 -2.38
N ARG A 19 -8.43 -11.93 -1.14
CA ARG A 19 -7.47 -11.46 -0.13
C ARG A 19 -6.04 -11.65 -0.61
N ARG A 20 -5.73 -12.82 -1.18
CA ARG A 20 -4.40 -13.12 -1.73
C ARG A 20 -4.04 -12.23 -2.91
N ASP A 21 -4.97 -12.02 -3.83
CA ASP A 21 -4.74 -11.17 -5.00
C ASP A 21 -4.56 -9.69 -4.59
N GLN A 22 -5.29 -9.23 -3.58
CA GLN A 22 -5.08 -7.89 -3.02
C GLN A 22 -3.73 -7.75 -2.32
N LEU A 23 -3.34 -8.73 -1.51
CA LEU A 23 -2.04 -8.74 -0.85
C LEU A 23 -0.88 -8.79 -1.87
N ARG A 24 -1.02 -9.52 -2.98
CA ARG A 24 -0.05 -9.50 -4.09
C ARG A 24 0.04 -8.14 -4.76
N ARG A 25 -1.10 -7.49 -5.03
CA ARG A 25 -1.12 -6.12 -5.58
C ARG A 25 -0.42 -5.15 -4.65
N TYR A 26 -0.65 -5.28 -3.34
CA TYR A 26 0.00 -4.45 -2.32
C TYR A 26 1.52 -4.59 -2.41
N VAL A 27 2.04 -5.83 -2.42
CA VAL A 27 3.48 -6.10 -2.54
C VAL A 27 4.05 -5.48 -3.82
N VAL A 28 3.39 -5.66 -4.97
CA VAL A 28 3.87 -5.08 -6.24
C VAL A 28 3.90 -3.55 -6.23
N ARG A 29 2.90 -2.89 -5.63
CA ARG A 29 2.89 -1.42 -5.52
C ARG A 29 3.91 -0.93 -4.50
N GLY A 30 4.06 -1.64 -3.40
CA GLY A 30 5.05 -1.38 -2.37
C GLY A 30 6.48 -1.49 -2.91
N ASP A 31 6.80 -2.56 -3.65
CA ASP A 31 8.12 -2.75 -4.28
C ASP A 31 8.47 -1.59 -5.23
N ARG A 32 7.49 -1.05 -5.97
CA ARG A 32 7.71 0.15 -6.82
C ARG A 32 8.05 1.39 -6.00
N LEU A 33 7.36 1.60 -4.88
CA LEU A 33 7.63 2.71 -3.98
C LEU A 33 9.00 2.54 -3.30
N VAL A 34 9.32 1.35 -2.81
CA VAL A 34 10.64 1.03 -2.22
C VAL A 34 11.76 1.29 -3.22
N ALA A 35 11.63 0.79 -4.46
CA ALA A 35 12.64 1.03 -5.49
C ALA A 35 12.83 2.53 -5.78
N PHE A 36 11.73 3.28 -5.86
CA PHE A 36 11.77 4.73 -6.09
C PHE A 36 12.46 5.49 -4.93
N LEU A 37 12.09 5.19 -3.70
CA LEU A 37 12.70 5.81 -2.51
C LEU A 37 14.18 5.42 -2.36
N THR A 38 14.52 4.17 -2.69
CA THR A 38 15.90 3.68 -2.70
C THR A 38 16.76 4.46 -3.69
N GLU A 39 16.27 4.66 -4.91
CA GLU A 39 16.97 5.42 -5.96
C GLU A 39 17.30 6.85 -5.52
N HIS A 40 16.42 7.44 -4.71
CA HIS A 40 16.56 8.81 -4.21
C HIS A 40 17.20 8.91 -2.81
N GLY A 41 17.64 7.79 -2.21
CA GLY A 41 18.25 7.75 -0.89
C GLY A 41 17.33 8.26 0.22
N ASP A 42 16.01 8.12 0.06
CA ASP A 42 15.01 8.63 0.99
C ASP A 42 14.96 7.76 2.26
N PRO A 43 15.03 8.33 3.47
CA PRO A 43 15.08 7.58 4.73
C PRO A 43 13.78 6.80 5.02
N HIS A 44 12.66 7.16 4.39
CA HIS A 44 11.38 6.49 4.56
C HIS A 44 11.27 5.19 3.76
N VAL A 45 12.30 4.84 2.99
CA VAL A 45 12.42 3.51 2.38
C VAL A 45 12.32 2.39 3.41
N VAL A 46 12.93 2.55 4.60
CA VAL A 46 13.00 1.51 5.63
C VAL A 46 11.61 1.11 6.15
N PRO A 47 10.78 2.03 6.68
CA PRO A 47 9.45 1.66 7.18
C PRO A 47 8.51 1.15 6.09
N VAL A 48 8.66 1.63 4.84
CA VAL A 48 7.88 1.09 3.70
C VAL A 48 8.33 -0.32 3.38
N GLN A 49 9.64 -0.57 3.32
CA GLN A 49 10.22 -1.88 3.04
C GLN A 49 9.82 -2.92 4.09
N GLU A 50 9.90 -2.59 5.38
CA GLU A 50 9.45 -3.46 6.48
C GLU A 50 7.99 -3.89 6.31
N ARG A 51 7.11 -2.95 5.91
CA ARG A 51 5.70 -3.25 5.68
C ARG A 51 5.48 -4.14 4.45
N VAL A 52 6.24 -3.94 3.38
CA VAL A 52 6.19 -4.79 2.17
C VAL A 52 6.72 -6.19 2.45
N ASP A 53 7.81 -6.30 3.22
CA ASP A 53 8.36 -7.58 3.65
C ASP A 53 7.39 -8.33 4.56
N HIS A 54 6.70 -7.63 5.46
CA HIS A 54 5.62 -8.21 6.27
C HIS A 54 4.49 -8.76 5.37
N ALA A 55 3.99 -7.97 4.41
CA ALA A 55 2.98 -8.41 3.46
C ALA A 55 3.44 -9.63 2.63
N ARG A 56 4.72 -9.69 2.25
CA ARG A 56 5.31 -10.83 1.56
C ARG A 56 5.39 -12.07 2.46
N GLY A 57 5.68 -11.91 3.74
CA GLY A 57 5.64 -12.98 4.74
C GLY A 57 4.25 -13.59 4.88
N LEU A 58 3.22 -12.75 4.93
CA LEU A 58 1.81 -13.21 4.99
C LEU A 58 1.42 -14.05 3.76
N LEU A 59 1.92 -13.72 2.56
CA LEU A 59 1.68 -14.54 1.36
C LEU A 59 2.27 -15.96 1.44
N GLN A 60 3.28 -16.17 2.27
CA GLN A 60 3.98 -17.44 2.46
C GLN A 60 3.41 -18.25 3.61
N HIS A 61 3.08 -17.59 4.72
CA HIS A 61 2.71 -18.24 5.98
C HIS A 61 1.21 -18.23 6.26
N GLY A 62 0.42 -17.57 5.40
CA GLY A 62 -0.98 -17.27 5.68
C GLY A 62 -1.10 -15.99 6.50
N TRP A 63 -2.34 -15.59 6.74
CA TRP A 63 -2.69 -14.37 7.46
C TRP A 63 -3.92 -14.64 8.32
N ASP A 64 -4.00 -13.95 9.45
CA ASP A 64 -5.29 -13.71 10.09
C ASP A 64 -5.89 -12.37 9.65
N ARG A 65 -7.02 -12.00 10.25
CA ARG A 65 -7.69 -10.74 9.95
C ARG A 65 -6.86 -9.52 10.36
N ASP A 66 -6.22 -9.58 11.52
CA ASP A 66 -5.51 -8.45 12.11
C ASP A 66 -4.17 -8.21 11.40
N ASP A 67 -3.54 -9.25 10.88
CA ASP A 67 -2.41 -9.19 9.96
C ASP A 67 -2.76 -8.35 8.71
N LEU A 68 -3.89 -8.65 8.07
CA LEU A 68 -4.32 -7.92 6.88
C LEU A 68 -4.65 -6.46 7.20
N LEU A 69 -5.28 -6.20 8.34
CA LEU A 69 -5.56 -4.84 8.79
C LEU A 69 -4.29 -4.04 9.09
N THR A 70 -3.26 -4.71 9.61
CA THR A 70 -1.95 -4.11 9.88
C THR A 70 -1.26 -3.68 8.58
N VAL A 71 -1.27 -4.52 7.55
CA VAL A 71 -0.73 -4.18 6.22
C VAL A 71 -1.56 -3.09 5.55
N ALA A 72 -2.88 -3.16 5.67
CA ALA A 72 -3.83 -2.23 5.07
C ALA A 72 -3.84 -0.84 5.73
N ALA A 73 -3.09 -0.65 6.82
CA ALA A 73 -2.92 0.66 7.42
C ALA A 73 -2.33 1.63 6.38
N PRO A 74 -2.89 2.85 6.23
CA PRO A 74 -2.39 3.80 5.25
C PRO A 74 -0.93 4.16 5.55
N VAL A 75 -0.12 4.17 4.49
CA VAL A 75 1.22 4.74 4.50
C VAL A 75 1.04 6.25 4.43
N ARG A 76 1.46 6.96 5.48
CA ARG A 76 1.42 8.42 5.45
C ARG A 76 2.55 8.91 4.55
N ALA A 77 2.26 9.95 3.76
CA ALA A 77 3.31 10.67 3.06
C ALA A 77 4.33 11.14 4.10
N PRO A 78 5.59 10.72 3.97
CA PRO A 78 6.60 11.24 4.85
C PRO A 78 6.85 12.72 4.60
N TRP A 79 7.35 13.41 5.62
CA TRP A 79 7.99 14.69 5.41
C TRP A 79 9.43 14.44 4.94
N PRO A 80 9.85 14.98 3.79
CA PRO A 80 9.18 15.97 2.94
C PRO A 80 8.27 15.42 1.81
N SER A 81 7.09 16.04 1.59
CA SER A 81 6.10 15.70 0.54
C SER A 81 5.76 16.90 -0.36
N GLY A 82 5.09 16.67 -1.50
CA GLY A 82 4.64 17.72 -2.41
C GLY A 82 3.66 18.69 -1.72
N LYS A 83 2.75 18.15 -0.91
CA LYS A 83 1.86 18.94 -0.03
C LYS A 83 2.63 19.80 0.98
N GLY A 84 3.79 19.34 1.43
CA GLY A 84 4.70 20.13 2.24
C GLY A 84 5.31 21.30 1.50
N ARG A 85 5.68 21.08 0.24
CA ARG A 85 6.14 22.14 -0.67
C ARG A 85 5.10 23.23 -0.86
N ASP A 86 3.84 22.83 -1.11
CA ASP A 86 2.72 23.76 -1.26
C ASP A 86 2.47 24.59 0.01
N ALA A 87 2.82 24.06 1.19
CA ALA A 87 2.78 24.74 2.47
C ALA A 87 4.03 25.58 2.78
N GLY A 88 4.95 25.73 1.82
CA GLY A 88 6.16 26.56 1.94
C GLY A 88 7.37 25.87 2.57
N ALA A 89 7.31 24.55 2.76
CA ALA A 89 8.42 23.79 3.31
C ALA A 89 9.37 23.25 2.24
N PRO A 90 10.64 22.99 2.59
CA PRO A 90 11.57 22.34 1.67
C PRO A 90 11.08 20.93 1.37
N ALA A 91 10.87 20.64 0.09
CA ALA A 91 10.63 19.30 -0.40
C ALA A 91 11.50 18.99 -1.61
N PRO A 92 12.03 17.76 -1.71
CA PRO A 92 12.88 17.34 -2.82
C PRO A 92 12.06 17.34 -4.11
N GLU A 93 12.72 17.51 -5.25
CA GLU A 93 12.05 17.58 -6.57
C GLU A 93 11.18 16.35 -6.86
N TYR A 94 11.58 15.17 -6.36
CA TYR A 94 10.87 13.91 -6.55
C TYR A 94 9.58 13.77 -5.70
N ALA A 95 9.29 14.70 -4.80
CA ALA A 95 8.21 14.56 -3.81
C ALA A 95 6.82 14.34 -4.42
N ASP A 96 6.48 15.02 -5.52
CA ASP A 96 5.17 14.86 -6.18
C ASP A 96 5.00 13.46 -6.77
N ARG A 97 6.10 12.88 -7.26
CA ARG A 97 6.12 11.51 -7.78
C ARG A 97 6.07 10.48 -6.66
N ALA A 98 6.73 10.74 -5.53
CA ALA A 98 6.58 9.93 -4.32
C ALA A 98 5.14 9.93 -3.83
N ASP A 99 4.49 11.11 -3.77
CA ASP A 99 3.10 11.26 -3.34
C ASP A 99 2.16 10.42 -4.21
N GLY A 100 2.33 10.45 -5.54
CA GLY A 100 1.53 9.61 -6.44
C GLY A 100 1.72 8.10 -6.21
N LEU A 101 2.95 7.63 -5.92
CA LEU A 101 3.21 6.23 -5.61
C LEU A 101 2.63 5.81 -4.24
N ILE A 102 2.63 6.73 -3.28
CA ILE A 102 2.01 6.53 -1.97
C ILE A 102 0.50 6.47 -2.07
N GLU A 103 -0.11 7.34 -2.89
CA GLU A 103 -1.55 7.30 -3.20
C GLU A 103 -1.94 5.97 -3.87
N ASP A 104 -1.14 5.50 -4.83
CA ASP A 104 -1.32 4.20 -5.49
C ASP A 104 -1.27 3.03 -4.48
N LEU A 105 -0.30 3.03 -3.57
CA LEU A 105 -0.18 2.01 -2.53
C LEU A 105 -1.36 2.06 -1.55
N ASN A 106 -1.75 3.27 -1.13
CA ASN A 106 -2.87 3.50 -0.22
C ASN A 106 -4.22 3.10 -0.83
N ALA A 107 -4.39 3.26 -2.15
CA ALA A 107 -5.58 2.78 -2.84
C ALA A 107 -5.71 1.25 -2.69
N VAL A 108 -4.62 0.50 -2.93
CA VAL A 108 -4.61 -0.96 -2.74
C VAL A 108 -4.75 -1.35 -1.27
N ALA A 109 -4.14 -0.60 -0.35
CA ALA A 109 -4.31 -0.81 1.09
C ALA A 109 -5.79 -0.69 1.51
N LEU A 110 -6.53 0.28 0.96
CA LEU A 110 -7.96 0.43 1.20
C LEU A 110 -8.77 -0.74 0.63
N GLU A 111 -8.42 -1.23 -0.57
CA GLU A 111 -9.02 -2.44 -1.14
C GLU A 111 -8.76 -3.66 -0.25
N LEU A 112 -7.52 -3.82 0.24
CA LEU A 112 -7.12 -4.91 1.14
C LEU A 112 -7.91 -4.85 2.47
N ARG A 113 -8.09 -3.65 3.03
CA ARG A 113 -8.91 -3.46 4.22
C ARG A 113 -10.36 -3.91 4.00
N ALA A 114 -10.95 -3.53 2.87
CA ALA A 114 -12.32 -3.88 2.55
C ALA A 114 -12.53 -5.39 2.44
N VAL A 115 -11.52 -6.15 1.96
CA VAL A 115 -11.60 -7.62 1.90
C VAL A 115 -11.26 -8.29 3.24
N ALA A 116 -10.57 -7.60 4.15
CA ALA A 116 -10.25 -8.11 5.49
C ALA A 116 -11.41 -7.93 6.50
N GLU A 117 -12.27 -6.93 6.30
CA GLU A 117 -13.39 -6.62 7.21
C GLU A 117 -14.65 -7.46 6.96
N VAL A 118 -14.71 -8.23 5.86
CA VAL A 118 -15.81 -9.13 5.47
C VAL A 118 -15.49 -10.57 5.85
#